data_AF-A0A6H9I9V5-F1
#
_entry.id   AF-A0A6H9I9V5-F1
#
_cell.length_a   1.000
_cell.length_b   1.000
_cell.length_c   1.000
_cell.angle_alpha   90.00
_cell.angle_beta   90.00
_cell.angle_gamma   90.00
#
_symmetry.space_group_name_H-M   'P 1'
#
loop_
_entity.id
_entity.type
_entity.pdbx_description
1 polymer ?
#
loop_
_entity_poly.entity_id
_entity_poly.type
_entity_poly.pdbx_seq_one_letter_code
_entity_poly.pdbx_strand_id
1 'polypeptide(L)' 'MATKKAPIVLAIERDAAGNLSTWCGSCECFHNHGTGEGHRQSHCTNEDSPYIHTGYFLKRIKLSGKEIVAKE' A
#
# COMPACT_ATOMS: atom_id res chain seq x y z
N MET A 1 3.16 24.21 11.38
CA MET A 1 3.40 23.27 10.27
C MET A 1 2.18 22.38 10.16
N ALA A 2 1.54 22.29 8.98
CA ALA A 2 0.38 21.42 8.81
C ALA A 2 0.84 19.95 8.97
N THR A 3 0.28 19.23 9.93
CA THR A 3 0.55 17.79 10.10
C THR A 3 0.00 17.07 8.87
N LYS A 4 0.86 16.73 7.91
CA LYS A 4 0.47 15.88 6.77
C LYS A 4 0.07 14.53 7.33
N LYS A 5 -1.19 14.13 7.15
CA LYS A 5 -1.66 12.79 7.53
C LYS A 5 -0.95 11.76 6.66
N ALA A 6 -0.52 10.66 7.26
CA ALA A 6 0.09 9.56 6.52
C ALA A 6 -0.92 8.99 5.50
N PRO A 7 -0.52 8.76 4.24
CA PRO A 7 -1.40 8.21 3.21
C PRO A 7 -1.95 6.83 3.58
N ILE A 8 -3.12 6.48 3.04
CA ILE A 8 -3.64 5.11 3.07
C ILE A 8 -3.18 4.40 1.79
N VAL A 9 -2.57 3.23 1.96
CA VAL A 9 -2.07 2.40 0.87
C VAL A 9 -2.84 1.09 0.88
N LEU A 10 -3.47 0.77 -0.25
CA LEU A 10 -4.31 -0.42 -0.40
C LEU A 10 -3.46 -1.66 -0.64
N ALA A 11 -3.85 -2.77 -0.03
CA ALA A 11 -3.16 -4.05 -0.15
C ALA A 11 -4.13 -5.17 -0.48
N ILE A 12 -3.71 -6.07 -1.37
CA ILE A 12 -4.42 -7.31 -1.68
C ILE A 12 -3.79 -8.48 -0.91
N GLU A 13 -4.59 -9.49 -0.56
CA GLU A 13 -4.04 -10.76 -0.10
C GLU A 13 -3.35 -11.47 -1.26
N ARG A 14 -2.11 -11.92 -1.05
CA ARG A 14 -1.26 -12.51 -2.09
C ARG A 14 -1.06 -14.01 -1.93
N ASP A 15 -1.42 -14.59 -0.79
CA ASP A 15 -1.35 -16.03 -0.54
C ASP A 15 -2.41 -16.50 0.47
N ALA A 16 -2.53 -17.83 0.62
CA ALA A 16 -3.46 -18.47 1.54
C ALA A 16 -3.14 -18.20 3.03
N ALA A 17 -1.94 -17.71 3.35
CA ALA A 17 -1.59 -17.28 4.70
C ALA A 17 -2.12 -15.87 5.00
N GLY A 18 -2.70 -15.17 4.02
CA GLY A 18 -3.27 -13.83 4.18
C GLY A 18 -2.23 -12.72 4.16
N ASN A 19 -1.01 -13.01 3.69
CA ASN A 19 0.02 -12.00 3.52
C ASN A 19 -0.38 -10.99 2.46
N LEU A 20 0.10 -9.76 2.60
CA LEU A 20 -0.38 -8.64 1.80
C LEU A 20 0.65 -8.22 0.75
N SER A 21 0.18 -7.77 -0.40
CA SER A 21 1.01 -7.10 -1.40
C SER A 21 0.40 -5.75 -1.76
N THR A 22 1.25 -4.74 -1.94
CA THR A 22 0.83 -3.39 -2.30
C THR A 22 1.73 -2.80 -3.38
N TRP A 23 1.13 -2.08 -4.33
CA TRP A 23 1.86 -1.35 -5.36
C TRP A 23 2.37 -0.01 -4.82
N CYS A 24 3.66 0.27 -4.98
CA CYS A 24 4.22 1.58 -4.71
C CYS A 24 4.49 2.30 -6.03
N GLY A 25 3.81 3.43 -6.27
CA GLY A 25 4.04 4.26 -7.47
C GLY A 25 5.43 4.91 -7.50
N SER A 26 6.08 5.14 -6.36
CA SER A 26 7.43 5.73 -6.30
C SER A 26 8.55 4.72 -6.57
N CYS A 27 8.32 3.44 -6.27
CA CYS A 27 9.26 2.34 -6.50
C CYS A 27 8.94 1.55 -7.76
N GLU A 28 7.76 1.77 -8.35
CA GLU A 28 7.23 1.07 -9.52
C GLU A 28 7.25 -0.46 -9.38
N CYS A 29 6.95 -0.95 -8.17
CA CYS A 29 6.93 -2.38 -7.87
C CYS A 29 5.95 -2.75 -6.74
N PHE A 30 5.70 -4.05 -6.60
CA PHE A 30 4.92 -4.60 -5.49
C PHE A 30 5.79 -4.87 -4.26
N HIS A 31 5.41 -4.26 -3.13
CA HIS A 31 5.98 -4.55 -1.82
C HIS A 31 5.15 -5.59 -1.07
N ASN A 32 5.84 -6.55 -0.47
CA ASN A 32 5.21 -7.64 0.28
C ASN A 32 5.27 -7.39 1.78
N HIS A 33 4.18 -7.72 2.46
CA HIS A 33 3.99 -7.58 3.90
C HIS A 33 3.40 -8.85 4.49
N GLY A 34 3.52 -8.97 5.81
CA GLY A 34 2.74 -9.94 6.58
C GLY A 34 1.24 -9.61 6.58
N THR A 35 0.47 -10.36 7.37
CA THR A 35 -1.00 -10.30 7.39
C THR A 35 -1.58 -9.00 8.00
N GLY A 36 -0.78 -8.24 8.75
CA GLY A 36 -1.27 -7.10 9.53
C GLY A 36 -1.48 -5.81 8.74
N GLU A 37 -2.66 -5.21 8.91
CA GLU A 37 -2.90 -3.80 8.57
C GLU A 37 -2.18 -2.85 9.56
N GLY A 38 -2.13 -1.56 9.24
CA GLY A 38 -1.68 -0.51 10.16
C GLY A 38 -0.57 0.37 9.61
N HIS A 39 -0.02 1.24 10.48
CA HIS A 39 1.05 2.16 10.10
C HIS A 39 2.36 1.42 9.81
N ARG A 40 3.03 1.81 8.74
CA ARG A 40 4.32 1.28 8.29
C ARG A 40 5.28 2.42 8.03
N GLN A 41 6.53 2.25 8.47
CA GLN A 41 7.62 3.10 8.02
C GLN A 41 7.88 2.83 6.54
N SER A 42 8.13 3.89 5.77
CA SER A 42 8.50 3.74 4.38
C SER A 42 9.97 3.35 4.25
N HIS A 43 10.27 2.48 3.28
CA HIS A 43 11.64 2.20 2.82
C HIS A 43 11.92 2.81 1.44
N CYS A 44 11.05 3.73 0.98
CA CYS A 44 11.29 4.43 -0.28
C CYS A 44 12.56 5.28 -0.16
N THR A 45 13.43 5.18 -1.15
CA THR A 45 14.61 6.05 -1.30
C THR A 45 14.32 7.28 -2.17
N ASN A 46 13.18 7.28 -2.87
CA ASN A 46 12.72 8.42 -3.67
C ASN A 46 12.21 9.54 -2.76
N GLU A 47 12.88 10.70 -2.77
CA GLU A 47 12.55 11.87 -1.94
C GLU A 47 11.19 12.49 -2.27
N ASP A 48 10.70 12.32 -3.51
CA ASP A 48 9.37 12.76 -3.91
C ASP A 48 8.28 11.77 -3.49
N SER A 49 8.64 10.65 -2.86
CA SER A 49 7.67 9.68 -2.39
C SER A 49 6.77 10.30 -1.31
N PRO A 50 5.44 10.20 -1.43
CA PRO A 50 4.51 10.69 -0.41
C PRO A 50 4.67 9.96 0.94
N TYR A 51 5.39 8.83 0.94
CA TYR A 51 5.56 7.96 2.09
C TYR A 51 6.85 8.24 2.87
N ILE A 52 7.86 8.89 2.28
CA ILE A 52 9.23 8.91 2.86
C ILE A 52 9.29 9.56 4.24
N HIS A 53 8.50 10.62 4.48
CA HIS A 53 8.51 11.35 5.75
C HIS A 53 7.42 10.93 6.74
N THR A 54 6.33 10.33 6.26
CA THR A 54 5.16 10.04 7.11
C THR A 54 4.87 8.55 7.25
N GLY A 55 5.54 7.71 6.48
CA GLY A 55 5.13 6.33 6.28
C GLY A 55 3.78 6.25 5.56
N TYR A 56 3.03 5.19 5.84
CA TYR A 56 1.67 5.01 5.32
C TYR A 56 0.88 4.05 6.21
N PHE A 57 -0.44 4.09 6.09
CA PHE A 57 -1.33 3.09 6.68
C PHE A 57 -1.69 2.05 5.63
N LEU A 58 -1.21 0.82 5.83
CA LEU A 58 -1.56 -0.32 5.01
C LEU A 58 -2.99 -0.78 5.33
N LYS A 59 -3.86 -0.79 4.32
CA LYS A 59 -5.25 -1.21 4.44
C LYS A 59 -5.56 -2.31 3.44
N ARG A 60 -6.03 -3.46 3.94
CA ARG A 60 -6.45 -4.59 3.15
C ARG A 60 -7.75 -4.28 2.44
N ILE A 61 -7.81 -4.62 1.16
CA ILE A 61 -9.06 -4.60 0.39
C ILE A 61 -9.53 -6.03 0.14
N LYS A 62 -10.85 -6.23 0.22
CA LYS A 62 -11.51 -7.45 -0.25
C LYS A 62 -12.05 -7.16 -1.64
N LEU A 63 -11.48 -7.84 -2.64
CA LEU A 63 -12.08 -7.87 -3.97
C LEU A 63 -13.31 -8.77 -3.86
N SER A 64 -14.51 -8.21 -4.01
CA SER A 64 -15.79 -8.94 -3.90
C SER A 64 -16.06 -9.87 -5.09
N GLY A 65 -15.02 -10.41 -5.73
CA GLY A 65 -15.14 -11.27 -6.92
C GLY A 65 -15.67 -10.58 -8.17
N LYS A 66 -15.88 -9.25 -8.14
CA LYS A 66 -16.32 -8.49 -9.30
C LYS A 66 -15.09 -8.12 -10.14
N GLU A 67 -15.02 -8.64 -11.36
CA GLU A 67 -14.01 -8.24 -12.33
C GLU A 67 -14.10 -6.71 -12.54
N ILE A 68 -12.97 -6.02 -12.35
CA ILE A 68 -12.85 -4.60 -12.69
C ILE A 68 -12.33 -4.55 -14.11
N VAL A 69 -13.26 -4.41 -15.07
CA VAL A 69 -12.91 -4.10 -16.45
C VAL A 69 -12.56 -2.62 -16.50
N ALA A 70 -11.29 -2.30 -16.75
CA ALA A 70 -10.89 -0.93 -17.04
C ALA A 70 -11.66 -0.49 -18.29
N LYS A 71 -12.43 0.60 -18.18
CA LYS A 71 -12.99 1.24 -19.38
C LYS A 71 -11.86 2.04 -20.01
N GLU A 72 -11.53 1.69 -21.25
CA GLU A 72 -10.67 2.47 -22.15
C GLU A 72 -11.21 3.89 -22.37
#